data_AF-A0A952AFD9-F1
#
_entry.id   AF-A0A952AFD9-F1
#
_cell.length_a   1.000
_cell.length_b   1.000
_cell.length_c   1.000
_cell.angle_alpha   90.00
_cell.angle_beta   90.00
_cell.angle_gamma   90.00
#
_symmetry.space_group_name_H-M   'P 1'
#
loop_
_entity.id
_entity.type
_entity.pdbx_description
1 polymer ?
#
loop_
_entity_poly.entity_id
_entity_poly.type
_entity_poly.pdbx_seq_one_letter_code
_entity_poly.pdbx_strand_id
1 'polypeptide(L)'
;MFTKLKNKWKVNWLQFNLIFLTFALGGSSCAKLASWLLQFLLSEKDFLYWIIYVPLVTILWPICVIIISIPLGQFVFFKNYLQKIWGRIKDNSK
;
A
#
# COMPACT_ATOMS: atom_id res chain seq x y z
N MET A 1 -17.59 2.23 13.71
CA MET A 1 -16.21 1.82 13.37
C MET A 1 -15.51 2.87 12.50
N PHE A 2 -16.07 3.25 11.35
CA PHE A 2 -15.49 4.24 10.44
C PHE A 2 -15.26 5.64 11.05
N THR A 3 -16.16 6.10 11.92
CA THR A 3 -16.00 7.36 12.66
C THR A 3 -14.76 7.37 13.57
N LYS A 4 -14.40 6.24 14.19
CA LYS A 4 -13.17 6.13 14.99
C LYS A 4 -11.92 6.25 14.12
N LEU A 5 -11.90 5.61 12.94
CA LEU A 5 -10.77 5.74 12.00
C LEU A 5 -10.65 7.16 11.44
N LYS A 6 -11.76 7.77 11.03
CA LYS A 6 -11.80 9.16 10.58
C LYS A 6 -11.18 10.10 11.62
N ASN A 7 -11.59 9.95 12.88
CA ASN A 7 -11.09 10.78 13.97
C ASN A 7 -9.62 10.50 14.30
N LYS A 8 -9.17 9.23 14.21
CA LYS A 8 -7.76 8.85 14.40
C LYS A 8 -6.85 9.44 13.32
N TRP A 9 -7.33 9.51 12.09
CA TRP A 9 -6.59 10.05 10.96
C TRP A 9 -6.79 11.57 10.78
N LYS A 10 -7.75 12.16 11.50
CA LYS A 10 -8.12 13.59 11.43
C LYS A 10 -8.44 14.05 9.99
N VAL A 11 -9.16 13.22 9.23
CA VAL A 11 -9.51 13.47 7.83
C VAL A 11 -10.98 13.81 7.65
N ASN A 12 -11.32 14.58 6.62
CA ASN A 12 -12.71 14.86 6.28
C ASN A 12 -13.39 13.63 5.62
N TRP A 13 -14.73 13.61 5.51
CA TRP A 13 -15.45 12.46 4.93
C TRP A 13 -15.07 12.18 3.47
N LEU A 14 -14.83 13.23 2.68
CA LEU A 14 -14.33 13.08 1.30
C LEU A 14 -12.93 12.47 1.25
N GLN A 15 -12.00 13.00 2.06
CA GLN A 15 -10.63 12.47 2.15
C GLN A 15 -10.63 11.01 2.61
N PHE A 16 -11.49 10.67 3.59
CA PHE A 16 -11.66 9.30 4.05
C PHE A 16 -12.03 8.34 2.91
N ASN A 17 -13.03 8.68 2.10
CA ASN A 17 -13.42 7.85 0.95
C ASN A 17 -12.30 7.77 -0.10
N LEU A 18 -11.62 8.88 -0.40
CA LEU A 18 -10.48 8.88 -1.33
C LEU A 18 -9.31 8.03 -0.84
N ILE A 19 -9.05 8.00 0.47
CA ILE A 19 -8.03 7.15 1.07
C ILE A 19 -8.38 5.67 0.89
N PHE A 20 -9.63 5.29 1.16
CA PHE A 20 -10.10 3.91 0.93
C PHE A 20 -10.03 3.52 -0.54
N LEU A 21 -10.39 4.44 -1.45
CA LEU A 21 -10.25 4.22 -2.89
C LEU A 21 -8.78 4.06 -3.30
N THR A 22 -7.88 4.88 -2.76
CA THR A 22 -6.43 4.77 -2.98
C THR A 22 -5.90 3.42 -2.49
N PHE A 23 -6.38 2.93 -1.35
CA PHE A 23 -5.98 1.61 -0.85
C PHE A 23 -6.49 0.48 -1.73
N ALA A 24 -7.74 0.53 -2.19
CA ALA A 24 -8.32 -0.48 -3.07
C ALA A 24 -7.62 -0.52 -4.42
N LEU A 25 -7.41 0.64 -5.04
CA LEU A 25 -6.70 0.78 -6.31
C LEU A 25 -5.22 0.41 -6.13
N GLY A 26 -4.54 0.93 -5.10
CA GLY A 26 -3.14 0.67 -4.81
C GLY A 26 -2.84 -0.80 -4.55
N GLY A 27 -3.68 -1.47 -3.76
CA GLY A 27 -3.58 -2.90 -3.51
C GLY A 27 -3.79 -3.72 -4.79
N SER A 28 -4.84 -3.43 -5.55
CA SER A 28 -5.15 -4.15 -6.79
C SER A 28 -4.07 -3.97 -7.86
N SER A 29 -3.58 -2.74 -8.05
CA SER A 29 -2.51 -2.43 -8.98
C SER A 29 -1.19 -3.08 -8.57
N CYS A 30 -0.84 -3.05 -7.27
CA CYS A 30 0.37 -3.69 -6.77
C CYS A 30 0.34 -5.20 -6.97
N ALA A 31 -0.76 -5.86 -6.61
CA ALA A 31 -0.92 -7.30 -6.78
C ALA A 31 -0.77 -7.71 -8.25
N LYS A 32 -1.39 -6.96 -9.17
CA LYS A 32 -1.28 -7.21 -10.62
C LYS A 32 0.14 -6.99 -11.13
N LEU A 33 0.82 -5.94 -10.68
CA LEU A 33 2.19 -5.62 -11.09
C LEU A 33 3.17 -6.68 -10.57
N ALA A 34 3.05 -7.10 -9.31
CA ALA A 34 3.86 -8.16 -8.74
C ALA A 34 3.67 -9.50 -9.46
N SER A 35 2.41 -9.89 -9.75
CA SER A 35 2.14 -11.10 -10.54
C SER A 35 2.73 -11.00 -11.94
N TRP A 36 2.56 -9.85 -12.60
CA TRP A 36 3.12 -9.62 -13.93
C TRP A 36 4.65 -9.70 -13.94
N LEU A 37 5.34 -9.12 -12.95
CA LEU A 37 6.80 -9.23 -12.80
C LEU A 37 7.25 -10.67 -12.56
N LEU A 38 6.54 -11.41 -11.70
CA LEU A 38 6.89 -12.78 -11.34
C LEU A 38 6.63 -13.79 -12.46
N GLN A 39 5.64 -13.56 -13.31
CA GLN A 39 5.36 -14.42 -14.47
C GLN A 39 6.54 -14.50 -15.46
N PHE A 40 7.45 -13.53 -15.47
CA PHE A 40 8.69 -13.60 -16.27
C PHE A 40 9.77 -14.51 -15.66
N LEU A 41 9.68 -14.78 -14.36
CA LEU A 41 10.73 -15.45 -13.59
C LEU A 41 10.30 -16.86 -13.15
N LEU A 42 9.05 -17.02 -12.72
CA LEU A 42 8.52 -18.25 -12.12
C LEU A 42 7.10 -18.58 -12.65
N SER A 43 6.78 -19.87 -12.65
CA SER A 43 5.41 -20.34 -12.89
C SER A 43 4.57 -20.29 -11.62
N GLU A 44 3.30 -19.91 -11.74
CA GLU A 44 2.36 -19.80 -10.62
C GLU A 44 2.07 -21.13 -9.92
N LYS A 45 2.48 -22.26 -10.52
CA LYS A 45 2.31 -23.61 -9.97
C LYS A 45 3.30 -23.95 -8.87
N ASP A 46 4.40 -23.20 -8.78
CA ASP A 46 5.46 -23.48 -7.82
C ASP A 46 5.18 -22.83 -6.46
N PHE A 47 5.39 -23.56 -5.36
CA PHE A 47 5.29 -22.98 -4.01
C PHE A 47 6.27 -21.79 -3.82
N LEU A 48 7.42 -21.85 -4.50
CA LEU A 48 8.39 -20.76 -4.58
C LEU A 48 7.81 -19.45 -5.12
N TYR A 49 6.83 -19.51 -6.03
CA TYR A 49 6.13 -18.33 -6.52
C TYR A 49 5.52 -17.55 -5.36
N TRP A 50 4.78 -18.24 -4.47
CA TRP A 50 4.10 -17.60 -3.35
C TRP A 50 5.08 -17.05 -2.30
N ILE A 51 6.20 -17.74 -2.06
CA ILE A 51 7.25 -17.27 -1.14
C ILE A 51 7.84 -15.94 -1.62
N ILE A 52 8.04 -15.77 -2.94
CA ILE A 52 8.61 -14.54 -3.50
C ILE A 52 7.52 -13.48 -3.72
N TYR A 53 6.31 -13.89 -4.08
CA TYR A 53 5.17 -13.01 -4.33
C TYR A 53 4.80 -12.15 -3.14
N VAL A 54 4.64 -12.76 -1.95
CA VAL A 54 4.24 -12.04 -0.73
C VAL A 54 5.20 -10.90 -0.36
N PRO A 55 6.51 -11.11 -0.23
CA PRO A 55 7.45 -10.03 0.06
C PRO A 55 7.53 -9.02 -1.09
N LEU A 56 7.46 -9.47 -2.36
CA LEU A 56 7.45 -8.56 -3.50
C LEU A 56 6.27 -7.58 -3.44
N VAL A 57 5.03 -8.09 -3.30
CA VAL A 57 3.82 -7.26 -3.14
C VAL A 57 3.96 -6.31 -1.95
N THR A 58 4.48 -6.79 -0.83
CA THR A 58 4.63 -5.98 0.39
C THR A 58 5.57 -4.80 0.18
N ILE A 59 6.69 -5.00 -0.53
CA ILE A 59 7.66 -3.93 -0.85
C ILE A 59 7.13 -2.99 -1.94
N LEU A 60 6.39 -3.54 -2.90
CA LEU A 60 5.88 -2.79 -4.05
C LEU A 60 4.63 -1.95 -3.69
N TRP A 61 3.86 -2.39 -2.70
CA TRP A 61 2.64 -1.72 -2.22
C TRP A 61 2.81 -0.24 -1.85
N PRO A 62 3.79 0.18 -1.02
CA PRO A 62 3.96 1.59 -0.68
C PRO A 62 4.24 2.46 -1.91
N ILE A 63 4.88 1.92 -2.94
CA ILE A 63 5.14 2.62 -4.20
C ILE A 63 3.83 2.81 -4.97
N CYS A 64 3.03 1.75 -5.15
CA CYS A 64 1.75 1.81 -5.85
C CYS A 64 0.76 2.76 -5.17
N VAL A 65 0.66 2.70 -3.85
CA VAL A 65 -0.23 3.58 -3.07
C VAL A 65 0.18 5.05 -3.21
N ILE A 66 1.49 5.36 -3.21
CA ILE A 66 1.96 6.73 -3.45
C ILE A 66 1.58 7.19 -4.86
N ILE A 67 1.83 6.39 -5.90
CA ILE A 67 1.52 6.76 -7.29
C ILE A 67 0.03 7.08 -7.45
N ILE A 68 -0.84 6.24 -6.92
CA ILE A 68 -2.30 6.42 -7.04
C ILE A 68 -2.81 7.56 -6.15
N SER A 69 -2.11 7.88 -5.06
CA SER A 69 -2.48 9.01 -4.19
C SER A 69 -2.25 10.38 -4.83
N ILE A 70 -1.43 10.48 -5.88
CA ILE A 70 -1.14 11.73 -6.63
C ILE A 70 -2.40 12.25 -7.34
N PRO A 71 -3.04 11.50 -8.26
CA PRO A 71 -4.25 11.97 -8.94
C PRO A 71 -5.45 12.15 -7.99
N LEU A 72 -5.46 11.45 -6.85
CA LEU A 72 -6.53 11.56 -5.84
C LEU A 72 -6.31 12.69 -4.83
N GLY A 73 -5.19 13.43 -4.92
CA GLY A 73 -4.88 14.53 -4.01
C GLY A 73 -4.60 14.12 -2.55
N GLN A 74 -4.37 12.84 -2.29
CA GLN A 74 -4.08 12.31 -0.94
C GLN A 74 -2.57 12.07 -0.69
N PHE A 75 -1.70 12.52 -1.60
CA PHE A 75 -0.24 12.29 -1.52
C PHE A 75 0.39 12.69 -0.18
N VAL A 76 0.07 13.89 0.33
CA VAL A 76 0.63 14.36 1.62
C VAL A 76 0.19 13.47 2.78
N PHE A 77 -1.05 12.99 2.77
CA PHE A 77 -1.56 12.06 3.78
C PHE A 77 -0.79 10.74 3.73
N PHE A 78 -0.67 10.14 2.55
CA PHE A 78 0.00 8.84 2.38
C PHE A 78 1.51 8.90 2.63
N LYS A 79 2.18 9.97 2.22
CA LYS A 79 3.59 10.23 2.54
C LYS A 79 3.80 10.27 4.06
N ASN A 80 3.00 11.07 4.77
CA ASN A 80 3.09 11.17 6.24
C ASN A 80 2.72 9.85 6.93
N TYR A 81 1.74 9.12 6.40
CA TYR A 81 1.33 7.82 6.91
C TYR A 81 2.45 6.78 6.77
N LEU A 82 3.06 6.69 5.60
CA LEU A 82 4.17 5.78 5.32
C LEU A 82 5.43 6.17 6.11
N GLN A 83 5.76 7.45 6.22
CA GLN A 83 6.86 7.93 7.06
C GLN A 83 6.69 7.53 8.53
N LYS A 84 5.45 7.58 9.08
CA LYS A 84 5.16 7.10 10.43
C LYS A 84 5.36 5.60 10.57
N ILE A 85 5.00 4.81 9.55
CA ILE A 85 5.23 3.36 9.55
C ILE A 85 6.73 3.06 9.52
N TRP A 86 7.47 3.68 8.60
CA TRP A 86 8.92 3.54 8.53
C TRP A 86 9.62 4.00 9.81
N GLY A 87 9.15 5.09 10.41
CA GLY A 87 9.63 5.57 11.70
C GLY A 87 9.50 4.50 12.78
N ARG A 88 8.37 3.80 12.86
CA ARG A 88 8.17 2.70 13.84
C ARG A 88 9.04 1.48 13.53
N ILE A 89 9.22 1.13 12.26
CA ILE A 89 10.10 0.01 11.88
C ILE A 89 11.55 0.32 12.28
N LYS A 90 12.00 1.57 12.09
CA LYS A 90 13.36 2.02 12.43
C LYS A 90 13.55 2.24 13.94
N ASP A 91 12.54 2.73 14.65
CA ASP A 91 12.61 3.05 16.08
C ASP A 91 12.62 1.78 16.95
N ASN A 92 12.02 0.68 16.50
CA ASN A 92 12.16 -0.65 17.14
C ASN A 92 13.53 -1.32 16.90
N SER A 93 14.48 -0.63 16.25
CA SER A 93 15.86 -1.10 16.04
C SER A 93 16.86 -0.48 17.03
N LYS A 94 16.38 0.14 18.11
CA LYS A 94 17.14 0.58 19.28
C LYS A 94 16.61 -0.10 20.53
#